data_AF-A0A0P7W0L0-F1
#
_entry.id   AF-A0A0P7W0L0-F1
#
_cell.length_a   1.000
_cell.length_b   1.000
_cell.length_c   1.000
_cell.angle_alpha   90.00
_cell.angle_beta   90.00
_cell.angle_gamma   90.00
#
_symmetry.space_group_name_H-M   'P 1'
#
loop_
_entity.id
_entity.type
_entity.pdbx_description
1 polymer ?
#
loop_
_entity_poly.entity_id
_entity_poly.type
_entity_poly.pdbx_seq_one_letter_code
_entity_poly.pdbx_strand_id
1 'polypeptide(L)' 'EIEVDSSPSVLEILDTAGTEQFASMRDLYIKNGQGFILVYSLVNQQSFQDIKPMREQITR' A
#
# COMPACT_ATOMS: atom_id res chain seq x y z
N GLU A 1 5.09 16.28 11.62
CA GLU A 1 6.41 15.66 11.41
C GLU A 1 6.55 14.51 12.39
N ILE A 2 7.21 13.44 11.95
CA ILE A 2 7.60 12.31 12.78
C ILE A 2 9.12 12.33 12.90
N GLU A 3 9.67 11.74 13.97
CA GLU A 3 11.11 11.58 14.13
C GLU A 3 11.52 10.17 13.71
N VAL A 4 12.50 10.07 12.80
CA VAL A 4 13.09 8.81 12.34
C VAL A 4 14.59 8.97 12.41
N ASP A 5 15.27 8.06 13.12
CA ASP A 5 16.74 8.09 13.30
C ASP A 5 17.26 9.47 13.75
N SER A 6 16.59 10.08 14.74
CA SER A 6 16.90 11.43 15.26
C SER A 6 16.80 12.56 14.23
N SER A 7 16.11 12.33 13.11
CA SER A 7 15.88 13.31 12.04
C SER A 7 14.38 13.58 11.84
N PRO A 8 13.94 14.85 11.78
CA PRO A 8 12.56 15.18 11.48
C PRO A 8 12.21 14.76 10.04
N SER A 9 11.05 14.12 9.89
CA SER A 9 10.56 13.57 8.63
C SER A 9 9.08 13.87 8.44
N VAL A 10 8.66 14.04 7.19
CA VAL A 10 7.24 14.17 6.82
C VAL A 10 6.77 12.81 6.30
N LEU A 11 5.72 12.27 6.92
CA LEU A 11 5.07 11.05 6.49
C LEU A 11 3.67 11.41 5.98
N GLU A 12 3.41 11.09 4.72
CA GLU A 12 2.07 11.14 4.13
C GLU A 12 1.54 9.72 4.01
N ILE A 13 0.36 9.47 4.59
CA ILE A 13 -0.30 8.17 4.53
C ILE A 13 -1.53 8.31 3.63
N LEU A 14 -1.56 7.49 2.59
CA LEU A 14 -2.69 7.40 1.67
C LEU A 14 -3.51 6.15 1.99
N ASP A 15 -4.80 6.33 2.28
CA ASP A 15 -5.77 5.24 2.37
C ASP A 15 -6.30 4.88 0.97
N THR A 16 -6.26 3.60 0.63
CA THR A 16 -6.67 3.09 -0.69
C THR A 16 -7.93 2.23 -0.64
N ALA A 17 -8.50 1.98 0.55
CA ALA A 17 -9.69 1.15 0.72
C ALA A 17 -10.85 1.67 -0.14
N GLY A 18 -11.48 0.77 -0.91
CA GLY A 18 -12.61 1.12 -1.78
C GLY A 18 -12.25 1.85 -3.08
N THR A 19 -11.03 2.32 -3.27
CA THR A 19 -10.56 2.88 -4.56
C THR A 19 -9.75 1.88 -5.39
N GLU A 20 -9.46 0.71 -4.82
CA GLU A 20 -8.70 -0.40 -5.44
C GLU A 20 -9.29 -0.96 -6.74
N GLN A 21 -10.56 -0.66 -7.02
CA GLN A 21 -11.28 -1.02 -8.24
C GLN A 21 -10.82 -0.19 -9.46
N PHE A 22 -10.24 0.99 -9.23
CA PHE A 22 -9.81 1.91 -10.28
C PHE A 22 -8.33 1.68 -10.60
N ALA A 23 -8.06 0.91 -11.65
CA ALA A 23 -6.70 0.52 -12.04
C ALA A 23 -5.75 1.72 -12.23
N SER A 24 -6.22 2.82 -12.83
CA SER A 24 -5.40 4.02 -13.06
C SER A 24 -4.97 4.72 -11.76
N MET A 25 -5.82 4.74 -10.74
CA MET A 25 -5.48 5.32 -9.44
C MET A 25 -4.47 4.43 -8.73
N ARG A 26 -4.68 3.11 -8.76
CA ARG A 26 -3.72 2.13 -8.22
C ARG A 26 -2.33 2.28 -8.85
N ASP A 27 -2.25 2.37 -10.17
CA ASP A 27 -0.97 2.54 -10.88
C ASP A 27 -0.27 3.84 -10.47
N LEU A 28 -1.02 4.92 -10.29
CA LEU A 28 -0.49 6.20 -9.81
C LEU A 28 0.06 6.09 -8.38
N TYR A 29 -0.65 5.40 -7.49
CA TYR A 29 -0.22 5.20 -6.10
C TYR A 29 1.02 4.32 -6.01
N ILE A 30 1.09 3.26 -6.80
CA ILE A 30 2.28 2.39 -6.88
C ILE A 30 3.47 3.17 -7.44
N LYS A 31 3.26 3.99 -8.49
CA LYS A 31 4.34 4.74 -9.13
C LYS A 31 4.96 5.81 -8.21
N ASN A 32 4.15 6.46 -7.36
CA ASN A 32 4.60 7.58 -6.54
C ASN A 32 4.89 7.18 -5.07
N GLY A 33 4.40 6.03 -4.62
CA GLY A 33 4.57 5.57 -3.24
C GLY A 33 6.02 5.22 -2.93
N GLN A 34 6.51 5.69 -1.79
CA GLN A 34 7.86 5.38 -1.29
C GLN A 34 7.91 4.10 -0.44
N GLY A 35 6.75 3.68 0.08
CA GLY A 35 6.59 2.49 0.89
C GLY A 35 5.13 2.01 0.85
N PHE A 36 4.94 0.71 1.06
CA PHE A 36 3.64 0.06 0.91
C PHE A 36 3.36 -0.86 2.10
N ILE A 37 2.12 -0.82 2.60
CA ILE A 37 1.62 -1.73 3.61
C ILE A 37 0.51 -2.56 2.97
N LEU A 38 0.70 -3.88 2.90
CA LEU A 38 -0.33 -4.80 2.43
C LEU A 38 -1.03 -5.41 3.64
N VAL A 39 -2.34 -5.23 3.72
CA VAL A 39 -3.18 -5.68 4.84
C VAL A 39 -4.13 -6.78 4.37
N TYR A 40 -4.30 -7.81 5.19
CA TYR A 40 -5.24 -8.89 4.95
C TYR A 40 -5.93 -9.28 6.26
N SER A 41 -7.04 -10.03 6.16
CA SER A 41 -7.81 -10.50 7.30
C SER A 41 -7.44 -11.94 7.68
N LEU A 42 -7.16 -12.16 8.97
CA LEU A 42 -6.87 -13.50 9.52
C LEU A 42 -8.08 -14.44 9.46
N VAL A 43 -9.30 -13.90 9.52
CA VAL A 43 -10.55 -14.69 9.46
C VAL A 43 -11.08 -14.86 8.05
N ASN A 44 -10.39 -14.31 7.04
CA ASN A 44 -10.71 -14.50 5.63
C ASN A 44 -9.45 -14.85 4.84
N GLN A 45 -9.20 -16.15 4.66
CA GLN A 45 -8.04 -16.66 3.95
C GLN A 45 -7.94 -16.17 2.50
N GLN A 46 -9.06 -15.88 1.84
CA GLN A 46 -9.06 -15.36 0.47
C GLN A 46 -8.34 -14.02 0.39
N SER A 47 -8.52 -13.14 1.40
CA SER A 47 -7.84 -11.84 1.44
C SER A 47 -6.31 -11.96 1.44
N PHE A 48 -5.75 -13.04 2.00
CA PHE A 48 -4.31 -13.29 1.93
C PHE A 48 -3.86 -13.72 0.52
N GLN A 49 -4.69 -14.45 -0.22
CA GLN A 49 -4.37 -14.78 -1.61
C GLN A 49 -4.45 -13.54 -2.49
N ASP A 50 -5.44 -12.67 -2.24
CA ASP A 50 -5.70 -11.47 -3.03
C ASP A 50 -4.57 -10.42 -2.94
N ILE A 51 -3.84 -10.36 -1.81
CA ILE A 51 -2.70 -9.45 -1.67
C ILE A 51 -1.43 -9.90 -2.43
N LYS A 52 -1.33 -11.17 -2.85
CA LYS A 52 -0.13 -11.67 -3.54
C LYS A 52 0.07 -11.02 -4.91
N PRO A 53 -0.94 -10.97 -5.80
CA PRO A 53 -0.81 -10.22 -7.06
C PRO A 53 -0.55 -8.73 -6.85
N MET A 54 -1.11 -8.11 -5.81
CA MET A 54 -0.83 -6.70 -5.49
C MET A 54 0.65 -6.49 -5.17
N ARG A 55 1.25 -7.39 -4.38
CA ARG A 55 2.70 -7.37 -4.10
C ARG A 55 3.50 -7.47 -5.40
N GLU A 56 3.14 -8.39 -6.29
CA GLU A 56 3.84 -8.57 -7.58
C GLU A 56 3.80 -7.30 -8.43
N GLN A 57 2.66 -6.59 -8.45
CA GLN A 57 2.52 -5.30 -9.13
C GLN A 57 3.41 -4.21 -8.54
N ILE A 58 3.56 -4.16 -7.22
CA ILE A 58 4.43 -3.19 -6.53
C ILE A 58 5.92 -3.46 -6.80
N THR A 59 6.30 -4.73 -6.92
CA THR A 59 7.70 -5.13 -7.12
C THR A 59 8.19 -5.10 -8.56
N ARG A 60 7.30 -4.82 -9.52
CA ARG A 60 7.63 -4.73 -10.95
C ARG A 60 8.15 -3.35 -11.30
#